data_AF-A0A9X9LIH9-F1
#
_entry.id   AF-A0A9X9LIH9-F1
#
_cell.length_a   1.000
_cell.length_b   1.000
_cell.length_c   1.000
_cell.angle_alpha   90.00
_cell.angle_beta   90.00
_cell.angle_gamma   90.00
#
_symmetry.space_group_name_H-M   'P 1'
#
loop_
_entity.id
_entity.type
_entity.pdbx_description
1 polymer ?
#
loop_
_entity_poly.entity_id
_entity_poly.type
_entity_poly.pdbx_seq_one_letter_code
_entity_poly.pdbx_strand_id
1 'polypeptide(L)'
;LLLGTDFNINSLPLPRKAHHDWALFHEESPKNNYKLFHEPVVTLFNYTATFSRHSHLPLTTQYLEGVEVLKSLRYLVPLRSKNNLRSRLAPLVYVQSDCDPPSDRDSYVRELMTYIEVDSYGECLRNKDLPQQLKNPASMDADGFYRIIAQYKFILAFENAVCDDYITEKFWRPLKLGVVPVYYGSPSIADWLPSNRSAILVSEFAHPRELASYIRQLDHDDSLYEAYIEWKLKGEVSNRRLLAALRERKWGVQDVRQDNYIDAFECMVCSKVWDNIRLREKGLPPKRWQADVMHLSCPEPAVFAFSPLAPRRSSLREMWIPSFEQSKKEAQALRWLVDRNKNFSAQEFWALVFKD
;
A
#
# COMPACT_ATOMS: atom_id res chain seq x y z
N LEU A 1 -4.25 25.22 -1.49
CA LEU A 1 -2.90 24.65 -1.62
C LEU A 1 -3.02 23.14 -1.65
N LEU A 2 -2.38 22.47 -2.61
CA LEU A 2 -2.30 21.02 -2.70
C LEU A 2 -0.90 20.58 -2.28
N LEU A 3 -0.81 19.67 -1.32
CA LEU A 3 0.43 19.13 -0.77
C LEU A 3 0.46 17.63 -0.99
N GLY A 4 1.64 17.12 -1.31
CA GLY A 4 1.88 15.72 -1.66
C GLY A 4 2.68 14.95 -0.61
N THR A 5 3.15 13.77 -1.00
CA THR A 5 4.09 12.94 -0.24
C THR A 5 5.34 13.68 0.22
N ASP A 6 5.86 14.60 -0.60
CA ASP A 6 7.04 15.44 -0.28
C ASP A 6 6.73 16.60 0.68
N PHE A 7 5.61 16.53 1.42
CA PHE A 7 5.23 17.52 2.41
C PHE A 7 6.35 17.80 3.41
N ASN A 8 6.73 19.07 3.53
CA ASN A 8 7.68 19.54 4.52
C ASN A 8 7.12 20.71 5.33
N ILE A 9 7.71 20.96 6.50
CA ILE A 9 7.25 22.00 7.44
C ILE A 9 7.27 23.41 6.84
N ASN A 10 8.16 23.68 5.88
CA ASN A 10 8.30 24.97 5.20
C ASN A 10 7.30 25.14 4.05
N SER A 11 6.60 24.08 3.66
CA SER A 11 5.59 24.12 2.60
C SER A 11 4.28 24.78 3.03
N LEU A 12 4.07 25.01 4.32
CA LEU A 12 2.82 25.58 4.83
C LEU A 12 2.80 27.11 4.69
N PRO A 13 1.85 27.68 3.93
CA PRO A 13 1.76 29.12 3.71
C PRO A 13 1.05 29.77 4.91
N LEU A 14 1.86 30.18 5.88
CA LEU A 14 1.40 30.96 7.03
C LEU A 14 1.61 32.47 6.76
N PRO A 15 0.81 33.35 7.39
CA PRO A 15 -0.44 33.08 8.11
C PRO A 15 -1.54 32.54 7.18
N ARG A 16 -2.21 31.47 7.61
CA ARG A 16 -3.37 30.89 6.96
C ARG A 16 -4.60 31.77 7.19
N LYS A 17 -5.20 32.27 6.10
CA LYS A 17 -6.48 33.00 6.15
C LYS A 17 -7.64 32.01 6.24
N ALA A 18 -8.77 32.43 6.82
CA ALA A 18 -9.95 31.59 7.01
C ALA A 18 -10.59 31.04 5.72
N HIS A 19 -10.26 31.60 4.55
CA HIS A 19 -10.73 31.13 3.25
C HIS A 19 -9.68 30.29 2.49
N HIS A 20 -8.50 30.04 3.08
CA HIS A 20 -7.48 29.18 2.49
C HIS A 20 -7.76 27.72 2.85
N ASP A 21 -8.09 26.92 1.84
CA ASP A 21 -8.20 25.47 1.96
C ASP A 21 -6.85 24.80 1.67
N TRP A 22 -6.53 23.77 2.46
CA TRP A 22 -5.38 22.89 2.26
C TRP A 22 -5.87 21.49 1.89
N ALA A 23 -5.26 20.90 0.86
CA ALA A 23 -5.58 19.58 0.36
C ALA A 23 -4.33 18.68 0.45
N LEU A 24 -4.50 17.45 0.94
CA LEU A 24 -3.45 16.46 1.04
C LEU A 24 -3.68 15.34 0.01
N PHE A 25 -2.69 15.09 -0.82
CA PHE A 25 -2.58 13.91 -1.66
C PHE A 25 -1.44 13.04 -1.11
N HIS A 26 -1.74 11.85 -0.59
CA HIS A 26 -0.72 10.96 -0.05
C HIS A 26 -1.13 9.49 -0.15
N GLU A 27 -0.46 8.79 -1.04
CA GLU A 27 -0.73 7.44 -1.48
C GLU A 27 0.30 6.41 -0.97
N GLU A 28 1.33 6.92 -0.30
CA GLU A 28 2.50 6.17 0.16
C GLU A 28 2.40 5.72 1.61
N SER A 29 3.35 4.87 2.04
CA SER A 29 3.41 4.36 3.40
C SER A 29 3.97 5.38 4.41
N PRO A 30 3.84 5.14 5.73
CA PRO A 30 4.48 5.97 6.76
C PRO A 30 5.98 6.15 6.59
N LYS A 31 6.67 5.18 5.96
CA LYS A 31 8.10 5.29 5.64
C LYS A 31 8.44 6.58 4.89
N ASN A 32 7.53 7.07 4.07
CA ASN A 32 7.74 8.24 3.22
C ASN A 32 7.50 9.54 4.00
N ASN A 33 6.49 9.59 4.88
CA ASN A 33 6.20 10.76 5.70
C ASN A 33 5.40 10.46 6.97
N TYR A 34 6.05 9.93 8.01
CA TYR A 34 5.41 9.53 9.27
C TYR A 34 4.55 10.63 9.93
N LYS A 35 4.95 11.91 9.81
CA LYS A 35 4.23 13.04 10.42
C LYS A 35 2.78 13.12 9.96
N LEU A 36 2.49 12.79 8.69
CA LEU A 36 1.16 12.84 8.11
C LEU A 36 0.19 11.82 8.72
N PHE A 37 0.70 10.76 9.36
CA PHE A 37 -0.12 9.68 9.93
C PHE A 37 -0.58 9.96 11.36
N HIS A 38 -0.21 11.12 11.91
CA HIS A 38 -0.61 11.54 13.25
C HIS A 38 -1.74 12.56 13.17
N GLU A 39 -2.73 12.40 14.05
CA GLU A 39 -3.90 13.28 14.16
C GLU A 39 -3.57 14.79 14.11
N PRO A 40 -2.54 15.30 14.83
CA PRO A 40 -2.25 16.73 14.84
C PRO A 40 -1.95 17.32 13.46
N VAL A 41 -1.44 16.51 12.51
CA VAL A 41 -1.03 16.94 11.17
C VAL A 41 -2.10 16.61 10.14
N VAL A 42 -2.65 15.39 10.11
CA VAL A 42 -3.68 15.03 9.11
C VAL A 42 -4.90 15.95 9.22
N THR A 43 -5.27 16.34 10.44
CA THR A 43 -6.39 17.26 10.70
C THR A 43 -6.07 18.72 10.38
N LEU A 44 -4.91 19.06 9.80
CA LEU A 44 -4.65 20.40 9.24
C LEU A 44 -5.31 20.58 7.86
N PHE A 45 -5.63 19.49 7.18
CA PHE A 45 -6.12 19.50 5.80
C PHE A 45 -7.65 19.47 5.73
N ASN A 46 -8.21 20.15 4.73
CA ASN A 46 -9.65 20.16 4.44
C ASN A 46 -10.08 19.02 3.55
N TYR A 47 -9.22 18.65 2.59
CA TYR A 47 -9.48 17.62 1.59
C TYR A 47 -8.34 16.62 1.58
N THR A 48 -8.66 15.34 1.39
CA THR A 48 -7.67 14.26 1.40
C THR A 48 -7.93 13.28 0.26
N ALA A 49 -6.87 12.86 -0.40
CA ALA A 49 -6.83 11.68 -1.24
C ALA A 49 -5.71 10.77 -0.74
N THR A 50 -6.08 9.63 -0.17
CA THR A 50 -5.14 8.68 0.44
C THR A 50 -5.60 7.25 0.21
N PHE A 51 -4.78 6.26 0.57
CA PHE A 51 -5.15 4.86 0.47
C PHE A 51 -6.34 4.47 1.37
N SER A 52 -6.66 5.26 2.41
CA SER A 52 -7.79 4.97 3.31
C SER A 52 -9.14 5.06 2.59
N ARG A 53 -10.02 4.10 2.85
CA ARG A 53 -11.40 4.12 2.35
C ARG A 53 -12.23 5.29 2.90
N HIS A 54 -11.75 5.94 3.97
CA HIS A 54 -12.44 7.03 4.65
C HIS A 54 -12.06 8.41 4.10
N SER A 55 -11.01 8.51 3.28
CA SER A 55 -10.62 9.79 2.68
C SER A 55 -11.72 10.41 1.83
N HIS A 56 -11.67 11.73 1.64
CA HIS A 56 -12.63 12.45 0.80
C HIS A 56 -12.63 11.94 -0.65
N LEU A 57 -11.46 11.57 -1.17
CA LEU A 57 -11.29 10.78 -2.39
C LEU A 57 -10.46 9.52 -2.05
N PRO A 58 -11.10 8.36 -1.82
CA PRO A 58 -10.38 7.13 -1.52
C PRO A 58 -9.54 6.63 -2.71
N LEU A 59 -8.29 6.24 -2.43
CA LEU A 59 -7.34 5.67 -3.40
C LEU A 59 -7.07 4.16 -3.14
N THR A 60 -7.88 3.49 -2.33
CA THR A 60 -7.69 2.09 -1.91
C THR A 60 -7.50 1.10 -3.08
N THR A 61 -8.09 1.40 -4.25
CA THR A 61 -8.01 0.56 -5.45
C THR A 61 -7.14 1.17 -6.56
N GLN A 62 -6.21 2.09 -6.24
CA GLN A 62 -5.43 2.84 -7.24
C GLN A 62 -4.48 1.97 -8.08
N TYR A 63 -4.14 0.78 -7.60
CA TYR A 63 -3.28 -0.18 -8.30
C TYR A 63 -4.07 -1.29 -9.01
N LEU A 64 -5.39 -1.12 -9.15
CA LEU A 64 -6.27 -2.04 -9.87
C LEU A 64 -6.95 -1.33 -11.04
N GLU A 65 -6.67 -1.79 -12.27
CA GLU A 65 -7.18 -1.19 -13.51
C GLU A 65 -8.69 -1.37 -13.69
N GLY A 66 -9.24 -2.44 -13.13
CA GLY A 66 -10.68 -2.68 -13.10
C GLY A 66 -11.01 -4.14 -12.84
N VAL A 67 -12.30 -4.46 -12.83
CA VAL A 67 -12.74 -5.85 -12.61
C VAL A 67 -12.33 -6.77 -13.77
N GLU A 68 -12.23 -6.24 -14.99
CA GLU A 68 -11.93 -7.03 -16.19
C GLU A 68 -10.50 -7.60 -16.19
N VAL A 69 -9.52 -6.92 -15.59
CA VAL A 69 -8.16 -7.48 -15.45
C VAL A 69 -8.10 -8.66 -14.47
N LEU A 70 -8.99 -8.69 -13.48
CA LEU A 70 -9.12 -9.82 -12.55
C LEU A 70 -9.74 -11.03 -13.25
N LYS A 71 -10.71 -10.81 -14.14
CA LYS A 71 -11.37 -11.87 -14.93
C LYS A 71 -10.53 -12.36 -16.12
N SER A 72 -9.59 -11.55 -16.60
CA SER A 72 -8.76 -11.91 -17.75
C SER A 72 -7.88 -13.13 -17.48
N LEU A 73 -7.87 -14.06 -18.43
CA LEU A 73 -6.98 -15.23 -18.45
C LEU A 73 -5.70 -15.00 -19.25
N ARG A 74 -5.44 -13.77 -19.74
CA ARG A 74 -4.32 -13.43 -20.64
C ARG A 74 -2.96 -13.97 -20.20
N TYR A 75 -2.68 -13.90 -18.89
CA TYR A 75 -1.41 -14.32 -18.31
C TYR A 75 -1.47 -15.66 -17.58
N LEU A 76 -2.66 -16.26 -17.45
CA LEU A 76 -2.82 -17.47 -16.66
C LEU A 76 -2.04 -18.62 -17.31
N VAL A 77 -1.11 -19.19 -16.56
CA VAL A 77 -0.39 -20.41 -16.93
C VAL A 77 -1.18 -21.61 -16.42
N PRO A 78 -1.52 -22.61 -17.27
CA PRO A 78 -2.23 -23.82 -16.84
C PRO A 78 -1.52 -24.55 -15.71
N LEU A 79 -2.28 -25.12 -14.76
CA LEU A 79 -1.71 -25.80 -13.58
C LEU A 79 -0.73 -26.91 -13.95
N ARG A 80 -1.06 -27.75 -14.94
CA ARG A 80 -0.15 -28.78 -15.45
C ARG A 80 1.21 -28.20 -15.86
N SER A 81 1.22 -27.03 -16.49
CA SER A 81 2.45 -26.33 -16.85
C SER A 81 3.18 -25.85 -15.59
N LYS A 82 2.49 -25.23 -14.62
CA LYS A 82 3.10 -24.84 -13.34
C LYS A 82 3.72 -26.03 -12.60
N ASN A 83 3.05 -27.19 -12.57
CA ASN A 83 3.55 -28.43 -11.96
C ASN A 83 4.84 -28.91 -12.62
N ASN A 84 4.91 -28.91 -13.95
CA ASN A 84 6.15 -29.28 -14.66
C ASN A 84 7.31 -28.31 -14.31
N LEU A 85 7.00 -27.03 -14.11
CA LEU A 85 7.98 -26.00 -13.77
C LEU A 85 8.51 -26.11 -12.34
N ARG A 86 7.84 -26.85 -11.45
CA ARG A 86 8.32 -27.12 -10.07
C ARG A 86 9.63 -27.91 -10.02
N SER A 87 10.02 -28.55 -11.11
CA SER A 87 11.35 -29.18 -11.23
C SER A 87 12.52 -28.17 -11.22
N ARG A 88 12.26 -26.88 -11.49
CA ARG A 88 13.29 -25.83 -11.64
C ARG A 88 12.98 -24.50 -10.93
N LEU A 89 11.73 -24.26 -10.57
CA LEU A 89 11.28 -23.06 -9.85
C LEU A 89 10.84 -23.47 -8.47
N ALA A 90 11.04 -22.63 -7.47
CA ALA A 90 10.45 -22.75 -6.13
C ALA A 90 8.91 -22.65 -6.18
N PRO A 91 8.18 -23.08 -5.12
CA PRO A 91 6.73 -22.90 -5.07
C PRO A 91 6.33 -21.43 -4.92
N LEU A 92 7.17 -20.64 -4.24
CA LEU A 92 6.99 -19.24 -3.91
C LEU A 92 7.99 -18.37 -4.69
N VAL A 93 7.53 -17.21 -5.14
CA VAL A 93 8.38 -16.13 -5.63
C VAL A 93 8.30 -14.90 -4.74
N TYR A 94 9.41 -14.20 -4.58
CA TYR A 94 9.54 -12.94 -3.87
C TYR A 94 10.22 -11.90 -4.76
N VAL A 95 9.62 -10.72 -4.88
CA VAL A 95 10.16 -9.65 -5.74
C VAL A 95 10.04 -8.33 -5.01
N GLN A 96 11.06 -8.00 -4.21
CA GLN A 96 11.13 -6.73 -3.49
C GLN A 96 12.53 -6.15 -3.58
N SER A 97 12.62 -4.85 -3.80
CA SER A 97 13.90 -4.11 -3.84
C SER A 97 14.04 -3.07 -2.74
N ASP A 98 12.97 -2.82 -1.99
CA ASP A 98 12.99 -1.94 -0.82
C ASP A 98 13.14 -2.79 0.46
N CYS A 99 14.37 -2.93 0.93
CA CYS A 99 14.69 -3.88 2.00
C CYS A 99 14.61 -3.26 3.39
N ASP A 100 14.46 -4.13 4.39
CA ASP A 100 14.25 -3.80 5.80
C ASP A 100 13.18 -2.72 6.03
N PRO A 101 11.96 -2.85 5.46
CA PRO A 101 10.92 -1.84 5.64
C PRO A 101 10.26 -1.91 7.03
N PRO A 102 9.44 -0.91 7.41
CA PRO A 102 8.74 -0.86 8.70
C PRO A 102 7.88 -2.08 9.03
N SER A 103 7.39 -2.82 8.04
CA SER A 103 6.61 -4.04 8.25
C SER A 103 7.42 -5.24 8.74
N ASP A 104 8.75 -5.15 8.83
CA ASP A 104 9.68 -6.24 9.18
C ASP A 104 9.57 -7.48 8.26
N ARG A 105 9.03 -7.27 7.05
CA ARG A 105 8.66 -8.35 6.11
C ARG A 105 9.87 -9.22 5.74
N ASP A 106 11.05 -8.64 5.62
CA ASP A 106 12.25 -9.36 5.18
C ASP A 106 12.73 -10.35 6.26
N SER A 107 12.52 -10.02 7.54
CA SER A 107 12.78 -10.95 8.64
C SER A 107 11.86 -12.16 8.58
N TYR A 108 10.57 -11.93 8.30
CA TYR A 108 9.60 -13.01 8.11
C TYR A 108 9.98 -13.91 6.94
N VAL A 109 10.29 -13.32 5.77
CA VAL A 109 10.67 -14.09 4.58
C VAL A 109 11.96 -14.88 4.81
N ARG A 110 12.95 -14.30 5.48
CA ARG A 110 14.20 -14.99 5.83
C ARG A 110 13.95 -16.22 6.70
N GLU A 111 13.08 -16.12 7.71
CA GLU A 111 12.69 -17.27 8.54
C GLU A 111 11.88 -18.29 7.73
N LEU A 112 10.94 -17.84 6.89
CA LEU A 112 10.16 -18.70 6.00
C LEU A 112 11.06 -19.53 5.06
N MET A 113 12.12 -18.93 4.53
CA MET A 113 13.10 -19.59 3.66
C MET A 113 13.85 -20.75 4.32
N THR A 114 13.82 -20.85 5.66
CA THR A 114 14.37 -22.02 6.38
C THR A 114 13.45 -23.25 6.30
N TYR A 115 12.16 -23.04 5.99
CA TYR A 115 11.14 -24.09 5.95
C TYR A 115 10.60 -24.37 4.55
N ILE A 116 10.79 -23.48 3.57
CA ILE A 116 10.33 -23.69 2.19
C ILE A 116 11.20 -22.91 1.21
N GLU A 117 11.40 -23.46 0.00
CA GLU A 117 12.12 -22.77 -1.05
C GLU A 117 11.36 -21.52 -1.52
N VAL A 118 12.08 -20.42 -1.69
CA VAL A 118 11.57 -19.16 -2.24
C VAL A 118 12.56 -18.64 -3.26
N ASP A 119 12.10 -18.41 -4.48
CA ASP A 119 12.89 -17.73 -5.51
C ASP A 119 12.75 -16.21 -5.30
N SER A 120 13.85 -15.54 -4.98
CA SER A 120 13.89 -14.08 -4.81
C SER A 120 14.64 -13.39 -5.96
N TYR A 121 13.90 -12.57 -6.70
CA TYR A 121 14.39 -11.85 -7.88
C TYR A 121 14.75 -10.38 -7.64
N GLY A 122 14.23 -9.79 -6.55
CA GLY A 122 14.51 -8.40 -6.20
C GLY A 122 15.86 -8.24 -5.51
N GLU A 123 16.15 -7.06 -4.99
CA GLU A 123 17.39 -6.82 -4.24
C GLU A 123 17.34 -7.47 -2.84
N CYS A 124 16.15 -7.67 -2.28
CA CYS A 124 15.99 -8.24 -0.94
C CYS A 124 16.06 -9.77 -0.97
N LEU A 125 16.93 -10.35 -0.12
CA LEU A 125 17.13 -11.81 -0.02
C LEU A 125 17.41 -12.48 -1.37
N ARG A 126 18.03 -11.75 -2.30
CA ARG A 126 18.23 -12.17 -3.69
C ARG A 126 18.95 -13.51 -3.78
N ASN A 127 18.37 -14.45 -4.51
CA ASN A 127 18.98 -15.74 -4.83
C ASN A 127 18.75 -16.17 -6.29
N LYS A 128 18.05 -15.34 -7.08
CA LYS A 128 17.75 -15.59 -8.49
C LYS A 128 17.82 -14.29 -9.28
N ASP A 129 18.21 -14.39 -10.54
CA ASP A 129 18.35 -13.22 -11.41
C ASP A 129 17.20 -13.11 -12.42
N LEU A 130 16.68 -11.89 -12.57
CA LEU A 130 15.86 -11.55 -13.73
C LEU A 130 16.73 -11.37 -14.97
N PRO A 131 16.18 -11.64 -16.18
CA PRO A 131 16.80 -11.21 -17.43
C PRO A 131 17.19 -9.74 -17.38
N GLN A 132 18.32 -9.36 -17.99
CA GLN A 132 18.90 -8.01 -17.85
C GLN A 132 17.91 -6.89 -18.20
N GLN A 133 17.08 -7.10 -19.22
CA GLN A 133 16.05 -6.17 -19.69
C GLN A 133 14.86 -6.00 -18.72
N LEU A 134 14.75 -6.85 -17.70
CA LEU A 134 13.69 -6.81 -16.68
C LEU A 134 14.22 -6.45 -15.28
N LYS A 135 15.52 -6.13 -15.15
CA LYS A 135 16.11 -5.72 -13.86
C LYS A 135 15.71 -4.31 -13.43
N ASN A 136 15.29 -3.45 -14.37
CA ASN A 136 14.85 -2.10 -14.05
C ASN A 136 13.47 -2.15 -13.35
N PRO A 137 13.27 -1.47 -12.21
CA PRO A 137 11.94 -1.36 -11.57
C PRO A 137 10.83 -0.88 -12.50
N ALA A 138 11.14 -0.01 -13.47
CA ALA A 138 10.17 0.45 -14.48
C ALA A 138 9.66 -0.67 -15.40
N SER A 139 10.32 -1.83 -15.42
CA SER A 139 9.94 -3.01 -16.20
C SER A 139 9.04 -3.98 -15.44
N MET A 140 8.69 -3.70 -14.18
CA MET A 140 7.85 -4.59 -13.35
C MET A 140 6.39 -4.69 -13.80
N ASP A 141 5.95 -3.81 -14.71
CA ASP A 141 4.63 -3.91 -15.36
C ASP A 141 4.71 -4.35 -16.83
N ALA A 142 5.91 -4.75 -17.29
CA ALA A 142 6.11 -5.25 -18.64
C ALA A 142 5.58 -6.69 -18.82
N ASP A 143 5.12 -7.00 -20.04
CA ASP A 143 4.58 -8.32 -20.42
C ASP A 143 5.57 -9.47 -20.10
N GLY A 144 6.87 -9.24 -20.32
CA GLY A 144 7.92 -10.21 -20.01
C GLY A 144 8.04 -10.53 -18.52
N PHE A 145 7.92 -9.52 -17.65
CA PHE A 145 7.94 -9.73 -16.20
C PHE A 145 6.70 -10.51 -15.74
N TYR A 146 5.51 -10.13 -16.23
CA TYR A 146 4.27 -10.85 -15.97
C TYR A 146 4.35 -12.34 -16.36
N ARG A 147 4.93 -12.66 -17.51
CA ARG A 147 5.14 -14.05 -17.94
C ARG A 147 6.10 -14.83 -17.07
N ILE A 148 7.07 -14.19 -16.42
CA ILE A 148 7.95 -14.86 -15.45
C ILE A 148 7.18 -15.17 -14.18
N ILE A 149 6.50 -14.17 -13.61
CA ILE A 149 5.78 -14.34 -12.35
C ILE A 149 4.61 -15.31 -12.48
N ALA A 150 3.89 -15.30 -13.61
CA ALA A 150 2.76 -16.20 -13.86
C ALA A 150 3.12 -17.70 -13.83
N GLN A 151 4.41 -18.06 -13.94
CA GLN A 151 4.88 -19.44 -13.86
C GLN A 151 4.79 -20.02 -12.44
N TYR A 152 4.78 -19.19 -11.40
CA TYR A 152 4.71 -19.62 -10.01
C TYR A 152 3.28 -19.92 -9.57
N LYS A 153 3.12 -20.84 -8.62
CA LYS A 153 1.83 -21.05 -7.94
C LYS A 153 1.54 -19.92 -6.96
N PHE A 154 2.55 -19.52 -6.18
CA PHE A 154 2.41 -18.56 -5.10
C PHE A 154 3.43 -17.41 -5.22
N ILE A 155 3.07 -16.26 -4.68
CA ILE A 155 3.94 -15.08 -4.57
C ILE A 155 3.75 -14.42 -3.23
N LEU A 156 4.87 -14.05 -2.60
CA LEU A 156 4.88 -13.30 -1.34
C LEU A 156 4.58 -11.82 -1.63
N ALA A 157 3.31 -11.45 -1.42
CA ALA A 157 2.74 -10.12 -1.66
C ALA A 157 2.79 -9.29 -0.36
N PHE A 158 4.00 -8.92 0.08
CA PHE A 158 4.22 -8.28 1.38
C PHE A 158 4.40 -6.76 1.24
N GLU A 159 3.56 -5.98 1.92
CA GLU A 159 3.66 -4.51 1.94
C GLU A 159 4.83 -4.04 2.80
N ASN A 160 5.28 -2.79 2.58
CA ASN A 160 6.36 -2.18 3.37
C ASN A 160 5.87 -1.59 4.71
N ALA A 161 4.56 -1.44 4.90
CA ALA A 161 3.93 -1.07 6.16
C ALA A 161 2.61 -1.84 6.35
N VAL A 162 2.19 -2.00 7.60
CA VAL A 162 0.94 -2.68 8.00
C VAL A 162 -0.05 -1.60 8.42
N CYS A 163 -0.85 -1.12 7.48
CA CYS A 163 -1.86 -0.08 7.72
C CYS A 163 -3.19 -0.48 7.08
N ASP A 164 -4.31 -0.15 7.70
CA ASP A 164 -5.63 -0.41 7.10
C ASP A 164 -5.75 0.25 5.73
N ASP A 165 -6.28 -0.51 4.77
CA ASP A 165 -6.47 -0.13 3.36
C ASP A 165 -5.19 0.22 2.58
N TYR A 166 -3.99 0.04 3.15
CA TYR A 166 -2.74 0.15 2.39
C TYR A 166 -2.52 -1.12 1.54
N ILE A 167 -3.06 -1.09 0.32
CA ILE A 167 -3.06 -2.22 -0.61
C ILE A 167 -2.46 -1.77 -1.93
N THR A 168 -1.30 -2.32 -2.27
CA THR A 168 -0.52 -1.86 -3.42
C THR A 168 -0.58 -2.83 -4.60
N GLU A 169 0.20 -2.54 -5.65
CA GLU A 169 0.39 -3.44 -6.77
C GLU A 169 0.86 -4.84 -6.36
N LYS A 170 1.51 -4.97 -5.18
CA LYS A 170 1.99 -6.25 -4.64
C LYS A 170 0.84 -7.24 -4.46
N PHE A 171 -0.34 -6.78 -4.05
CA PHE A 171 -1.53 -7.62 -3.90
C PHE A 171 -2.28 -7.82 -5.24
N TRP A 172 -2.48 -6.74 -6.01
CA TRP A 172 -3.32 -6.79 -7.21
C TRP A 172 -2.64 -7.50 -8.40
N ARG A 173 -1.33 -7.30 -8.58
CA ARG A 173 -0.55 -7.90 -9.68
C ARG A 173 -0.70 -9.43 -9.73
N PRO A 174 -0.47 -10.20 -8.66
CA PRO A 174 -0.57 -11.65 -8.75
C PRO A 174 -1.98 -12.17 -9.08
N LEU A 175 -3.02 -11.51 -8.60
CA LEU A 175 -4.42 -11.84 -8.94
C LEU A 175 -4.68 -11.67 -10.45
N LYS A 176 -4.15 -10.60 -11.07
CA LYS A 176 -4.17 -10.41 -12.54
C LYS A 176 -3.46 -11.54 -13.28
N LEU A 177 -2.37 -12.07 -12.72
CA LEU A 177 -1.55 -13.12 -13.33
C LEU A 177 -2.05 -14.56 -13.08
N GLY A 178 -3.07 -14.74 -12.24
CA GLY A 178 -3.50 -16.09 -11.84
C GLY A 178 -2.48 -16.80 -10.96
N VAL A 179 -1.80 -16.03 -10.10
CA VAL A 179 -0.88 -16.50 -9.06
C VAL A 179 -1.52 -16.19 -7.72
N VAL A 180 -1.47 -17.12 -6.76
CA VAL A 180 -2.09 -16.93 -5.45
C VAL A 180 -1.19 -16.03 -4.60
N PRO A 181 -1.64 -14.82 -4.21
CA PRO A 181 -0.91 -13.98 -3.27
C PRO A 181 -0.91 -14.61 -1.87
N VAL A 182 0.28 -14.72 -1.29
CA VAL A 182 0.50 -14.90 0.14
C VAL A 182 0.74 -13.51 0.72
N TYR A 183 -0.27 -12.95 1.38
CA TYR A 183 -0.36 -11.53 1.66
C TYR A 183 -0.05 -11.18 3.12
N TYR A 184 0.74 -10.12 3.30
CA TYR A 184 1.02 -9.48 4.58
C TYR A 184 1.09 -7.97 4.38
N GLY A 185 0.24 -7.21 5.05
CA GLY A 185 0.07 -5.78 4.80
C GLY A 185 -1.15 -5.24 5.52
N SER A 186 -2.15 -4.76 4.78
CA SER A 186 -3.40 -4.23 5.33
C SER A 186 -4.16 -5.25 6.18
N PRO A 187 -4.46 -4.95 7.46
CA PRO A 187 -5.35 -5.77 8.29
C PRO A 187 -6.77 -5.86 7.72
N SER A 188 -7.22 -4.84 6.97
CA SER A 188 -8.54 -4.79 6.34
C SER A 188 -8.63 -5.52 4.98
N ILE A 189 -7.58 -6.24 4.55
CA ILE A 189 -7.51 -6.86 3.21
C ILE A 189 -8.68 -7.81 2.90
N ALA A 190 -9.24 -8.47 3.92
CA ALA A 190 -10.39 -9.36 3.78
C ALA A 190 -11.59 -8.68 3.10
N ASP A 191 -11.76 -7.36 3.31
CA ASP A 191 -12.81 -6.56 2.69
C ASP A 191 -12.63 -6.36 1.18
N TRP A 192 -11.45 -6.65 0.64
CA TRP A 192 -11.05 -6.32 -0.73
C TRP A 192 -10.67 -7.54 -1.58
N LEU A 193 -10.71 -8.74 -1.00
CA LEU A 193 -10.44 -9.98 -1.74
C LEU A 193 -11.46 -10.17 -2.88
N PRO A 194 -11.04 -10.52 -4.12
CA PRO A 194 -11.98 -10.84 -5.19
C PRO A 194 -12.97 -11.97 -4.84
N SER A 195 -12.51 -12.92 -4.00
CA SER A 195 -13.29 -14.04 -3.46
C SER A 195 -12.72 -14.43 -2.10
N ASN A 196 -13.51 -15.07 -1.23
CA ASN A 196 -13.03 -15.54 0.09
C ASN A 196 -11.79 -16.44 0.00
N ARG A 197 -11.63 -17.15 -1.13
CA ARG A 197 -10.47 -17.98 -1.43
C ARG A 197 -9.72 -17.44 -2.65
N SER A 198 -9.16 -16.24 -2.54
CA SER A 198 -8.30 -15.65 -3.58
C SER A 198 -6.89 -15.30 -3.10
N ALA A 199 -6.63 -15.39 -1.80
CA ALA A 199 -5.35 -15.05 -1.18
C ALA A 199 -5.14 -15.89 0.08
N ILE A 200 -3.88 -16.11 0.45
CA ILE A 200 -3.48 -16.73 1.72
C ILE A 200 -3.03 -15.60 2.64
N LEU A 201 -3.65 -15.44 3.80
CA LEU A 201 -3.36 -14.33 4.70
C LEU A 201 -2.33 -14.76 5.74
N VAL A 202 -1.19 -14.07 5.81
CA VAL A 202 -0.11 -14.40 6.76
C VAL A 202 -0.57 -14.28 8.21
N SER A 203 -1.52 -13.37 8.49
CA SER A 203 -2.10 -13.18 9.82
C SER A 203 -2.86 -14.40 10.36
N GLU A 204 -3.16 -15.40 9.53
CA GLU A 204 -3.81 -16.65 9.94
C GLU A 204 -2.82 -17.69 10.52
N PHE A 205 -1.52 -17.40 10.47
CA PHE A 205 -0.46 -18.32 10.90
C PHE A 205 0.35 -17.72 12.05
N ALA A 206 0.59 -18.50 13.11
CA ALA A 206 1.35 -18.02 14.26
C ALA A 206 2.87 -17.96 13.98
N HIS A 207 3.36 -18.77 13.04
CA HIS A 207 4.78 -18.88 12.70
C HIS A 207 5.00 -19.15 11.20
N PRO A 208 6.09 -18.66 10.59
CA PRO A 208 6.45 -18.98 9.19
C PRO A 208 6.51 -20.47 8.85
N ARG A 209 6.78 -21.32 9.86
CA ARG A 209 6.79 -22.79 9.72
C ARG A 209 5.40 -23.34 9.37
N GLU A 210 4.36 -22.81 9.99
CA GLU A 210 2.98 -23.26 9.74
C GLU A 210 2.54 -22.84 8.34
N LEU A 211 2.87 -21.61 7.93
CA LEU A 211 2.65 -21.14 6.57
C LEU A 211 3.40 -22.02 5.55
N ALA A 212 4.66 -22.36 5.80
CA ALA A 212 5.43 -23.25 4.93
C ALA A 212 4.76 -24.63 4.77
N SER A 213 4.32 -25.22 5.88
CA SER A 213 3.59 -26.50 5.86
C SER A 213 2.30 -26.40 5.05
N TYR A 214 1.54 -25.32 5.23
CA TYR A 214 0.31 -25.07 4.49
C TYR A 214 0.55 -24.90 2.98
N ILE A 215 1.54 -24.08 2.60
CA ILE A 215 1.90 -23.90 1.19
C ILE A 215 2.39 -25.20 0.56
N ARG A 216 3.17 -26.04 1.28
CA ARG A 216 3.57 -27.35 0.77
C ARG A 216 2.35 -28.24 0.52
N GLN A 217 1.36 -28.24 1.41
CA GLN A 217 0.13 -29.00 1.20
C GLN A 217 -0.57 -28.57 -0.09
N LEU A 218 -0.76 -27.26 -0.29
CA LEU A 218 -1.38 -26.72 -1.51
C LEU A 218 -0.53 -26.97 -2.76
N ASP A 219 0.80 -26.93 -2.65
CA ASP A 219 1.69 -27.17 -3.79
C ASP A 219 1.64 -28.63 -4.28
N HIS A 220 1.40 -29.59 -3.38
CA HIS A 220 1.29 -31.02 -3.70
C HIS A 220 -0.13 -31.46 -4.08
N ASP A 221 -1.15 -30.76 -3.61
CA ASP A 221 -2.56 -31.06 -3.89
C ASP A 221 -3.16 -30.04 -4.86
N ASP A 222 -3.27 -30.46 -6.13
CA ASP A 222 -3.81 -29.64 -7.19
C ASP A 222 -5.26 -29.18 -6.92
N SER A 223 -6.09 -30.00 -6.27
CA SER A 223 -7.47 -29.63 -5.97
C SER A 223 -7.54 -28.51 -4.92
N LEU A 224 -6.67 -28.57 -3.90
CA LEU A 224 -6.59 -27.51 -2.90
C LEU A 224 -6.06 -26.21 -3.49
N TYR A 225 -5.05 -26.26 -4.36
CA TYR A 225 -4.56 -25.08 -5.08
C TYR A 225 -5.60 -24.50 -6.04
N GLU A 226 -6.28 -25.33 -6.83
CA GLU A 226 -7.27 -24.87 -7.81
C GLU A 226 -8.43 -24.11 -7.16
N ALA A 227 -8.81 -24.49 -5.93
CA ALA A 227 -9.82 -23.77 -5.17
C ALA A 227 -9.45 -22.28 -4.95
N TYR A 228 -8.17 -21.90 -4.91
CA TYR A 228 -7.72 -20.50 -4.80
C TYR A 228 -7.80 -19.69 -6.10
N ILE A 229 -7.88 -20.36 -7.25
CA ILE A 229 -7.94 -19.72 -8.57
C ILE A 229 -9.27 -19.96 -9.28
N GLU A 230 -10.17 -20.75 -8.70
CA GLU A 230 -11.48 -21.09 -9.27
C GLU A 230 -12.30 -19.85 -9.63
N TRP A 231 -12.33 -18.84 -8.76
CA TRP A 231 -13.02 -17.58 -9.00
C TRP A 231 -12.53 -16.89 -10.29
N LYS A 232 -11.21 -16.99 -10.58
CA LYS A 232 -10.61 -16.43 -11.79
C LYS A 232 -10.96 -17.27 -13.02
N LEU A 233 -10.94 -18.59 -12.91
CA LEU A 233 -11.31 -19.51 -13.99
C LEU A 233 -12.78 -19.35 -14.41
N LYS A 234 -13.67 -19.09 -13.45
CA LYS A 234 -15.08 -18.79 -13.70
C LYS A 234 -15.33 -17.34 -14.15
N GLY A 235 -14.36 -16.44 -13.95
CA GLY A 235 -14.54 -15.00 -14.19
C GLY A 235 -15.48 -14.33 -13.18
N GLU A 236 -15.60 -14.89 -11.97
CA GLU A 236 -16.56 -14.48 -10.95
C GLU A 236 -15.85 -13.75 -9.80
N VAL A 237 -16.05 -12.43 -9.72
CA VAL A 237 -15.65 -11.62 -8.56
C VAL A 237 -16.89 -11.46 -7.66
N SER A 238 -16.85 -12.03 -6.46
CA SER A 238 -18.02 -12.10 -5.56
C SER A 238 -18.10 -10.94 -4.57
N ASN A 239 -16.99 -10.23 -4.35
CA ASN A 239 -16.91 -9.16 -3.38
C ASN A 239 -17.65 -7.90 -3.83
N ARG A 240 -18.81 -7.64 -3.20
CA ARG A 240 -19.67 -6.49 -3.50
C ARG A 240 -19.03 -5.15 -3.18
N ARG A 241 -18.21 -5.05 -2.13
CA ARG A 241 -17.52 -3.81 -1.76
C ARG A 241 -16.50 -3.43 -2.83
N LEU A 242 -15.68 -4.38 -3.26
CA LEU A 242 -14.72 -4.18 -4.34
C LEU A 242 -15.42 -3.75 -5.63
N LEU A 243 -16.50 -4.44 -6.01
CA LEU A 243 -17.28 -4.10 -7.20
C LEU A 243 -17.91 -2.69 -7.11
N ALA A 244 -18.47 -2.33 -5.96
CA ALA A 244 -19.03 -1.00 -5.73
C ALA A 244 -17.94 0.08 -5.84
N ALA A 245 -16.80 -0.10 -5.18
CA ALA A 245 -15.68 0.84 -5.22
C ALA A 245 -15.15 1.06 -6.65
N LEU A 246 -14.99 0.00 -7.43
CA LEU A 246 -14.54 0.09 -8.82
C LEU A 246 -15.56 0.74 -9.76
N ARG A 247 -16.86 0.61 -9.46
CA ARG A 247 -17.94 1.26 -10.23
C ARG A 247 -18.09 2.73 -9.87
N GLU A 248 -17.87 3.09 -8.61
CA GLU A 248 -18.12 4.43 -8.07
C GLU A 248 -16.93 5.38 -8.20
N ARG A 249 -15.70 4.86 -8.36
CA ARG A 249 -14.54 5.70 -8.63
C ARG A 249 -14.70 6.45 -9.95
N LYS A 250 -14.21 7.68 -9.98
CA LYS A 250 -14.32 8.61 -11.13
C LYS A 250 -13.03 8.74 -11.93
N TRP A 251 -12.06 7.88 -11.65
CA TRP A 251 -10.71 7.91 -12.21
C TRP A 251 -10.31 6.52 -12.70
N GLY A 252 -9.44 6.50 -13.71
CA GLY A 252 -8.84 5.30 -14.28
C GLY A 252 -7.45 5.02 -13.75
N VAL A 253 -6.96 3.82 -14.02
CA VAL A 253 -5.56 3.41 -13.76
C VAL A 253 -5.01 2.89 -15.07
N GLN A 254 -3.91 3.49 -15.54
CA GLN A 254 -3.29 3.15 -16.83
C GLN A 254 -4.26 3.22 -18.04
N ASP A 255 -5.31 4.06 -17.98
CA ASP A 255 -6.22 4.32 -19.10
C ASP A 255 -6.14 5.79 -19.51
N VAL A 256 -5.53 6.06 -20.67
CA VAL A 256 -5.36 7.42 -21.21
C VAL A 256 -6.66 8.11 -21.61
N ARG A 257 -7.79 7.38 -21.62
CA ARG A 257 -9.11 7.91 -21.97
C ARG A 257 -9.90 8.37 -20.74
N GLN A 258 -9.40 8.10 -19.54
CA GLN A 258 -10.03 8.48 -18.28
C GLN A 258 -9.11 9.42 -17.52
N ASP A 259 -9.70 10.31 -16.73
CA ASP A 259 -8.96 11.13 -15.77
C ASP A 259 -8.18 10.21 -14.83
N ASN A 260 -6.95 10.59 -14.51
CA ASN A 260 -6.19 9.88 -13.48
C ASN A 260 -6.66 10.31 -12.08
N TYR A 261 -6.22 9.60 -11.04
CA TYR A 261 -6.65 9.90 -9.66
C TYR A 261 -6.19 11.27 -9.14
N ILE A 262 -5.11 11.85 -9.69
CA ILE A 262 -4.65 13.21 -9.39
C ILE A 262 -5.63 14.20 -10.01
N ASP A 263 -5.95 14.05 -11.29
CA ASP A 263 -6.92 14.91 -12.00
C ASP A 263 -8.28 14.90 -11.29
N ALA A 264 -8.73 13.72 -10.86
CA ALA A 264 -9.97 13.57 -10.11
C ALA A 264 -9.94 14.26 -8.74
N PHE A 265 -8.78 14.24 -8.06
CA PHE A 265 -8.62 14.95 -6.79
C PHE A 265 -8.61 16.46 -6.98
N GLU A 266 -7.86 16.96 -7.96
CA GLU A 266 -7.84 18.37 -8.31
C GLU A 266 -9.23 18.87 -8.72
N CYS A 267 -9.95 18.12 -9.55
CA CYS A 267 -11.33 18.40 -9.93
C CYS A 267 -12.26 18.45 -8.71
N MET A 268 -12.13 17.49 -7.78
CA MET A 268 -12.93 17.47 -6.55
C MET A 268 -12.67 18.73 -5.70
N VAL A 269 -11.41 19.10 -5.50
CA VAL A 269 -11.05 20.30 -4.73
C VAL A 269 -11.59 21.56 -5.42
N CYS A 270 -11.37 21.70 -6.73
CA CYS A 270 -11.86 22.82 -7.53
C CYS A 270 -13.39 22.96 -7.45
N SER A 271 -14.15 21.86 -7.59
CA SER A 271 -15.61 21.88 -7.46
C SER A 271 -16.06 22.38 -6.10
N LYS A 272 -15.44 21.91 -5.01
CA LYS A 272 -15.80 22.31 -3.64
C LYS A 272 -15.50 23.79 -3.36
N VAL A 273 -14.38 24.30 -3.88
CA VAL A 273 -14.04 25.72 -3.82
C VAL A 273 -15.10 26.56 -4.56
N TRP A 274 -15.45 26.18 -5.79
CA TRP A 274 -16.49 26.87 -6.57
C TRP A 274 -17.87 26.81 -5.93
N ASP A 275 -18.26 25.68 -5.34
CA ASP A 275 -19.51 25.55 -4.58
C ASP A 275 -19.56 26.55 -3.43
N ASN A 276 -18.45 26.72 -2.70
CA ASN A 276 -18.36 27.70 -1.62
C ASN A 276 -18.39 29.14 -2.11
N ILE A 277 -17.80 29.45 -3.26
CA ILE A 277 -17.93 30.79 -3.88
C ILE A 277 -19.40 31.07 -4.21
N ARG A 278 -20.09 30.13 -4.86
CA ARG A 278 -21.51 30.26 -5.21
C ARG A 278 -22.43 30.37 -3.99
N LEU A 279 -22.11 29.69 -2.89
CA LEU A 279 -22.85 29.85 -1.63
C LEU A 279 -22.70 31.26 -1.07
N ARG A 280 -21.47 31.81 -1.07
CA ARG A 280 -21.21 33.17 -0.60
C ARG A 280 -21.94 34.23 -1.43
N GLU A 281 -21.96 34.09 -2.75
CA GLU A 281 -22.72 34.98 -3.65
C GLU A 281 -24.23 35.00 -3.33
N LYS A 282 -24.75 33.87 -2.82
CA LYS A 282 -26.15 33.74 -2.37
C LYS A 282 -26.37 34.16 -0.92
N GLY A 283 -25.36 34.69 -0.23
CA GLY A 283 -25.42 35.02 1.20
C GLY A 283 -25.52 33.81 2.12
N LEU A 284 -25.23 32.59 1.63
CA LEU A 284 -25.27 31.35 2.40
C LEU A 284 -23.89 31.04 3.01
N PRO A 285 -23.86 30.37 4.18
CA PRO A 285 -22.59 29.99 4.81
C PRO A 285 -21.82 28.96 3.97
N PRO A 286 -20.48 29.03 3.93
CA PRO A 286 -19.68 28.05 3.22
C PRO A 286 -19.74 26.69 3.92
N LYS A 287 -19.71 25.61 3.14
CA LYS A 287 -19.52 24.25 3.66
C LYS A 287 -18.04 24.06 4.02
N ARG A 288 -17.78 23.50 5.20
CA ARG A 288 -16.43 23.16 5.65
C ARG A 288 -16.24 21.66 5.62
N TRP A 289 -15.15 21.24 5.03
CA TRP A 289 -14.67 19.86 5.08
C TRP A 289 -13.37 19.85 5.87
N GLN A 290 -13.15 18.74 6.58
CA GLN A 290 -12.05 18.58 7.49
C GLN A 290 -11.63 17.12 7.43
N ALA A 291 -10.34 16.88 7.28
CA ALA A 291 -9.79 15.56 7.43
C ALA A 291 -9.89 15.10 8.88
N ASP A 292 -10.18 13.82 9.09
CA ASP A 292 -10.09 13.17 10.38
C ASP A 292 -8.93 12.17 10.43
N VAL A 293 -8.70 11.57 11.60
CA VAL A 293 -7.62 10.60 11.82
C VAL A 293 -7.77 9.32 10.99
N MET A 294 -8.98 8.93 10.61
CA MET A 294 -9.24 7.74 9.78
C MET A 294 -8.87 7.97 8.32
N HIS A 295 -8.74 9.23 7.88
CA HIS A 295 -8.32 9.54 6.51
C HIS A 295 -6.86 9.15 6.24
N LEU A 296 -6.00 9.09 7.26
CA LEU A 296 -4.63 8.58 7.12
C LEU A 296 -4.09 8.17 8.49
N SER A 297 -4.06 6.88 8.76
CA SER A 297 -3.50 6.32 10.00
C SER A 297 -2.76 5.03 9.72
N CYS A 298 -1.78 4.76 10.56
CA CYS A 298 -1.06 3.50 10.57
C CYS A 298 -0.57 3.22 11.99
N PRO A 299 -0.68 1.98 12.49
CA PRO A 299 -0.11 1.63 13.79
C PRO A 299 1.42 1.79 13.79
N GLU A 300 1.97 1.79 15.00
CA GLU A 300 3.41 1.76 15.22
C GLU A 300 4.03 0.53 14.51
N PRO A 301 5.20 0.68 13.85
CA PRO A 301 5.92 -0.44 13.27
C PRO A 301 6.19 -1.54 14.30
N ALA A 302 5.91 -2.79 13.94
CA ALA A 302 6.14 -3.95 14.79
C ALA A 302 7.20 -4.89 14.18
N VAL A 303 7.98 -5.54 15.04
CA VAL A 303 8.97 -6.55 14.64
C VAL A 303 8.47 -7.96 15.00
N PHE A 304 8.82 -8.94 14.18
CA PHE A 304 8.46 -10.32 14.45
C PHE A 304 9.28 -10.90 15.63
N ALA A 305 8.59 -11.45 16.63
CA ALA A 305 9.20 -11.93 17.87
C ALA A 305 10.22 -13.08 17.68
N PHE A 306 9.99 -13.93 16.67
CA PHE A 306 10.90 -15.04 16.35
C PHE A 306 12.16 -14.59 15.60
N SER A 307 12.23 -13.32 15.15
CA SER A 307 13.43 -12.78 14.51
C SER A 307 14.49 -12.58 15.58
N PRO A 308 15.57 -13.40 15.65
CA PRO A 308 16.63 -13.17 16.62
C PRO A 308 17.21 -11.77 16.39
N LEU A 309 17.72 -11.14 17.45
CA LEU A 309 18.58 -9.96 17.37
C LEU A 309 19.85 -10.37 16.58
N ALA A 310 19.79 -10.35 15.25
CA ALA A 310 20.88 -10.82 14.42
C ALA A 310 22.14 -9.96 14.68
N PRO A 311 23.36 -10.54 14.77
CA PRO A 311 24.55 -9.83 15.24
C PRO A 311 25.17 -8.85 14.22
N ARG A 312 24.52 -8.60 13.08
CA ARG A 312 24.96 -7.66 12.04
C ARG A 312 23.75 -6.88 11.54
N ARG A 313 23.35 -5.90 12.34
CA ARG A 313 22.13 -5.10 12.16
C ARG A 313 22.25 -4.19 10.93
N SER A 314 21.24 -4.24 10.05
CA SER A 314 20.92 -3.11 9.18
C SER A 314 20.39 -1.99 10.09
N SER A 315 21.07 -0.84 10.11
CA SER A 315 20.69 0.30 10.95
C SER A 315 19.26 0.76 10.69
N LEU A 316 18.75 0.57 9.46
CA LEU A 316 17.41 0.98 9.04
C LEU A 316 16.29 0.30 9.82
N ARG A 317 16.39 -1.02 10.03
CA ARG A 317 15.36 -1.79 10.76
C ARG A 317 15.13 -1.26 12.18
N GLU A 318 16.21 -0.85 12.85
CA GLU A 318 16.15 -0.38 14.25
C GLU A 318 15.69 1.06 14.37
N MET A 319 15.72 1.81 13.26
CA MET A 319 15.33 3.21 13.25
C MET A 319 13.82 3.41 13.11
N TRP A 320 13.04 2.42 12.67
CA TRP A 320 11.62 2.63 12.38
C TRP A 320 10.78 2.98 13.60
N ILE A 321 10.91 2.24 14.70
CA ILE A 321 10.20 2.53 15.96
C ILE A 321 10.63 3.91 16.52
N PRO A 322 11.94 4.21 16.71
CA PRO A 322 12.37 5.54 17.13
C PRO A 322 11.91 6.67 16.20
N SER A 323 11.91 6.45 14.88
CA SER A 323 11.44 7.44 13.90
C SER A 323 9.93 7.68 14.02
N PHE A 324 9.16 6.63 14.29
CA PHE A 324 7.73 6.73 14.55
C PHE A 324 7.48 7.55 15.83
N GLU A 325 8.16 7.26 16.94
CA GLU A 325 8.04 8.05 18.18
C GLU A 325 8.46 9.51 18.00
N GLN A 326 9.57 9.73 17.31
CA GLN A 326 10.05 11.06 16.97
C GLN A 326 9.01 11.83 16.14
N SER A 327 8.37 11.17 15.17
CA SER A 327 7.36 11.81 14.32
C SER A 327 6.09 12.23 15.07
N LYS A 328 5.75 11.61 16.22
CA LYS A 328 4.66 12.07 17.10
C LYS A 328 4.98 13.45 17.68
N LYS A 329 6.21 13.65 18.18
CA LYS A 329 6.69 14.94 18.71
C LYS A 329 6.70 16.00 17.62
N GLU A 330 7.19 15.63 16.44
CA GLU A 330 7.17 16.49 15.25
C GLU A 330 5.76 16.92 14.84
N ALA A 331 4.80 15.99 14.85
CA ALA A 331 3.41 16.28 14.55
C ALA A 331 2.80 17.28 15.53
N GLN A 332 3.05 17.10 16.83
CA GLN A 332 2.59 18.02 17.88
C GLN A 332 3.22 19.41 17.77
N ALA A 333 4.54 19.48 17.57
CA ALA A 333 5.24 20.75 17.39
C ALA A 333 4.75 21.51 16.15
N LEU A 334 4.56 20.81 15.03
CA LEU A 334 4.01 21.39 13.81
C LEU A 334 2.62 21.96 14.04
N ARG A 335 1.74 21.19 14.72
CA ARG A 335 0.39 21.64 15.04
C ARG A 335 0.42 22.93 15.86
N TRP A 336 1.23 22.98 16.91
CA TRP A 336 1.36 24.18 17.74
C TRP A 336 1.79 25.41 16.92
N LEU A 337 2.77 25.26 16.03
CA LEU A 337 3.26 26.34 15.18
C LEU A 337 2.24 26.82 14.15
N VAL A 338 1.46 25.89 13.60
CA VAL A 338 0.39 26.21 12.65
C VAL A 338 -0.75 26.94 13.35
N ASP A 339 -1.14 26.50 14.56
CA ASP A 339 -2.19 27.14 15.35
C ASP A 339 -1.79 28.56 15.82
N ARG A 340 -0.49 28.81 16.04
CA ARG A 340 0.07 30.17 16.25
C ARG A 340 -0.21 31.10 15.06
N ASN A 341 -0.44 30.53 13.87
CA ASN A 341 -0.74 31.20 12.62
C ASN A 341 0.24 32.31 12.24
N LYS A 342 1.53 32.06 12.47
CA LYS A 342 2.65 32.96 12.11
C LYS A 342 3.74 32.14 11.44
N ASN A 343 4.52 32.77 10.57
CA ASN A 343 5.71 32.13 10.01
C ASN A 343 6.62 31.63 11.13
N PHE A 344 7.30 30.52 10.87
CA PHE A 344 8.28 29.95 11.77
C PHE A 344 9.50 29.46 11.01
N SER A 345 10.64 29.40 11.68
CA SER A 345 11.87 28.83 11.12
C SER A 345 12.00 27.34 11.45
N ALA A 346 12.81 26.62 10.67
CA ALA A 346 13.17 25.24 11.01
C ALA A 346 13.81 25.13 12.41
N GLN A 347 14.55 26.16 12.84
CA GLN A 347 15.14 26.20 14.18
C GLN A 347 14.08 26.27 15.28
N GLU A 348 13.04 27.10 15.12
CA GLU A 348 11.91 27.14 16.06
C GLU A 348 11.18 25.79 16.12
N PHE A 349 10.99 25.15 14.97
CA PHE A 349 10.38 23.82 14.89
C PHE A 349 11.18 22.79 15.67
N TRP A 350 12.47 22.64 15.38
CA TRP A 350 13.30 21.66 16.09
C TRP A 350 13.47 21.97 17.57
N ALA A 351 13.51 23.25 17.96
CA ALA A 351 13.53 23.64 19.36
C ALA A 351 12.27 23.20 20.12
N LEU A 352 11.11 23.17 19.47
CA LEU A 352 9.88 22.65 20.06
C LEU A 352 9.83 21.12 20.09
N VAL A 353 10.31 20.47 19.03
CA VAL A 353 10.33 19.00 18.94
C VAL A 353 11.21 18.37 20.01
N PHE A 354 12.34 19.00 20.34
CA PHE A 354 13.27 18.54 21.37
C PHE A 354 13.09 19.24 22.72
N LYS A 355 11.95 19.92 22.92
CA LYS A 355 11.61 20.47 24.23
C LYS A 355 11.12 19.33 25.12
N ASP A 356 11.82 19.13 26.25
CA ASP A 356 11.52 18.08 27.24
C ASP A 356 10.09 18.15 27.79
#